data_AF-A0A257WJZ1-F1
#
_entry.id   AF-A0A257WJZ1-F1
#
_cell.length_a   1.000
_cell.length_b   1.000
_cell.length_c   1.000
_cell.angle_alpha   90.00
_cell.angle_beta   90.00
_cell.angle_gamma   90.00
#
_symmetry.space_group_name_H-M   'P 1'
#
loop_
_entity.id
_entity.type
_entity.pdbx_description
1 polymer ?
#
loop_
_entity_poly.entity_id
_entity_poly.type
_entity_poly.pdbx_seq_one_letter_code
_entity_poly.pdbx_strand_id
1 'polypeptide(L)'
;MKTESTICLVLFLLGGLALIWKGTMTERGLGVVYVKPSRVDAQQQPLAWTNASSDEDNSQFSVARTAGLWIAALKGAAEYEAALGQKYEQYRDPQRNAAIRRMVVGVSAGYFLVAGFWDSIVAQLMVKLTPKLVQAWALPGNDPTEAVDRTFLVPLILSVFLFCRFVPGIRWLARWPLAFVVGTFAGLRLVLFLDADFINQIRNTIVPLIVFVDGSFSFWLSLRNLGLILSLLSCLAYFYFSVPHQGLMGRTARVGIWVLMITFGASFAFTVMGRITLLTKRFEFLFVEWLRLIDP
;
A
#
# COMPACT_ATOMS: atom_id res chain seq x y z
N MET A 1 -33.12 -11.31 26.60
CA MET A 1 -31.87 -11.27 25.80
C MET A 1 -32.27 -11.02 24.36
N LYS A 2 -31.70 -9.97 23.76
CA LYS A 2 -32.30 -9.17 22.68
C LYS A 2 -32.36 -9.91 21.35
N THR A 3 -33.45 -9.74 20.60
CA THR A 3 -33.76 -10.32 19.29
C THR A 3 -32.61 -10.19 18.27
N GLU A 4 -31.80 -9.15 18.39
CA GLU A 4 -30.58 -8.93 17.60
C GLU A 4 -29.51 -10.01 17.81
N SER A 5 -29.38 -10.51 19.05
CA SER A 5 -28.42 -11.57 19.40
C SER A 5 -28.84 -12.92 18.81
N THR A 6 -30.14 -13.20 18.76
CA THR A 6 -30.67 -14.43 18.15
C THR A 6 -30.58 -14.37 16.63
N ILE A 7 -30.85 -13.22 16.01
CA ILE A 7 -30.68 -13.03 14.55
C ILE A 7 -29.21 -13.21 14.15
N CYS A 8 -28.27 -12.60 14.88
CA CYS A 8 -26.84 -12.81 14.62
C CYS A 8 -26.43 -14.28 14.79
N LEU A 9 -26.89 -14.94 15.84
CA LEU A 9 -26.54 -16.34 16.11
C LEU A 9 -27.08 -17.28 15.01
N VAL A 10 -28.31 -17.04 14.54
CA VAL A 10 -28.91 -17.79 13.42
C VAL A 10 -28.15 -17.54 12.12
N LEU A 11 -27.79 -16.29 11.83
CA LEU A 11 -26.97 -15.96 10.64
C LEU A 11 -25.58 -16.61 10.71
N PHE A 12 -24.95 -16.63 11.88
CA PHE A 12 -23.65 -17.31 12.08
C PHE A 12 -23.77 -18.83 11.94
N LEU A 13 -24.85 -19.43 12.46
CA LEU A 13 -25.08 -20.88 12.31
C LEU A 13 -25.37 -21.26 10.86
N LEU A 14 -26.22 -20.51 10.15
CA LEU A 14 -26.50 -20.73 8.73
C LEU A 14 -25.26 -20.49 7.87
N GLY A 15 -24.51 -19.43 8.15
CA GLY A 15 -23.23 -19.16 7.49
C GLY A 15 -22.21 -20.27 7.75
N GLY A 16 -22.08 -20.72 9.00
CA GLY A 16 -21.20 -21.84 9.37
C GLY A 16 -21.60 -23.16 8.69
N LEU A 17 -22.89 -23.47 8.65
CA LEU A 17 -23.42 -24.64 7.92
C LEU A 17 -23.15 -24.55 6.42
N ALA A 18 -23.34 -23.37 5.82
CA ALA A 18 -23.04 -23.15 4.39
C ALA A 18 -21.54 -23.32 4.08
N LEU A 19 -20.67 -22.86 4.99
CA LEU A 19 -19.22 -23.04 4.88
C LEU A 19 -18.81 -24.51 5.00
N ILE A 20 -19.37 -25.24 5.97
CA ILE A 20 -19.10 -26.67 6.15
C ILE A 20 -19.61 -27.47 4.95
N TRP A 21 -20.86 -27.23 4.53
CA TRP A 21 -21.46 -27.85 3.34
C TRP A 21 -20.60 -27.66 2.10
N LYS A 22 -20.16 -26.42 1.86
CA LYS A 22 -19.30 -26.12 0.72
C LYS A 22 -17.92 -26.75 0.84
N GLY A 23 -17.34 -26.76 2.05
CA GLY A 23 -16.07 -27.40 2.34
C GLY A 23 -16.08 -28.91 2.06
N THR A 24 -17.21 -29.57 2.28
CA THR A 24 -17.38 -30.99 1.99
C THR A 24 -17.76 -31.31 0.55
N MET A 25 -18.36 -30.38 -0.19
CA MET A 25 -18.82 -30.60 -1.57
C MET A 25 -17.87 -30.07 -2.67
N THR A 26 -16.85 -29.27 -2.32
CA THR A 26 -15.92 -28.71 -3.30
C THR A 26 -14.64 -29.57 -3.38
N GLU A 27 -14.38 -30.21 -4.53
CA GLU A 27 -13.17 -31.02 -4.77
C GLU A 27 -11.85 -30.23 -4.57
N ARG A 28 -11.92 -28.89 -4.70
CA ARG A 28 -10.77 -27.97 -4.61
C ARG A 28 -10.40 -27.54 -3.17
N GLY A 29 -11.19 -27.91 -2.16
CA GLY A 29 -11.01 -27.54 -0.74
C GLY A 29 -11.13 -26.02 -0.42
N LEU A 30 -11.53 -25.68 0.81
CA LEU A 30 -11.64 -24.28 1.28
C LEU A 30 -10.34 -23.79 1.91
N GLY A 31 -9.89 -22.59 1.52
CA GLY A 31 -8.73 -21.93 2.14
C GLY A 31 -7.42 -22.73 2.07
N VAL A 32 -7.27 -23.63 1.10
CA VAL A 32 -6.10 -24.50 0.91
C VAL A 32 -5.33 -24.11 -0.34
N VAL A 33 -4.01 -23.98 -0.22
CA VAL A 33 -3.13 -23.56 -1.32
C VAL A 33 -2.35 -24.77 -1.84
N TYR A 34 -2.50 -25.02 -3.14
CA TYR A 34 -1.69 -25.98 -3.89
C TYR A 34 -0.57 -25.24 -4.60
N VAL A 35 0.59 -25.89 -4.70
CA VAL A 35 1.81 -25.30 -5.23
C VAL A 35 2.43 -26.25 -6.22
N LYS A 36 2.90 -25.72 -7.34
CA LYS A 36 3.66 -26.46 -8.34
C LYS A 36 5.09 -25.91 -8.43
N PRO A 37 6.11 -26.76 -8.58
CA PRO A 37 7.44 -26.29 -8.92
C PRO A 37 7.43 -25.76 -10.36
N SER A 38 7.68 -24.46 -10.55
CA SER A 38 7.94 -23.87 -11.86
C SER A 38 9.42 -23.47 -11.96
N ARG A 39 10.02 -23.73 -13.13
CA ARG A 39 11.34 -23.21 -13.48
C ARG A 39 11.12 -21.87 -14.14
N VAL A 40 11.57 -20.79 -13.50
CA VAL A 40 11.64 -19.48 -14.13
C VAL A 40 12.92 -19.46 -14.95
N ASP A 41 12.77 -19.76 -16.25
CA ASP A 41 13.81 -19.76 -17.29
C ASP A 41 15.05 -20.67 -17.09
N ALA A 42 15.72 -20.94 -18.21
CA ALA A 42 16.61 -22.08 -18.45
C ALA A 42 17.99 -22.07 -17.76
N GLN A 43 18.18 -21.39 -16.62
CA GLN A 43 19.47 -21.39 -15.91
C GLN A 43 19.32 -21.43 -14.38
N GLN A 44 19.71 -22.57 -13.80
CA GLN A 44 20.26 -22.81 -12.44
C GLN A 44 19.77 -21.92 -11.27
N GLN A 45 18.51 -21.52 -11.24
CA GLN A 45 17.87 -20.97 -10.03
C GLN A 45 17.13 -22.07 -9.27
N PRO A 46 17.07 -22.01 -7.93
CA PRO A 46 16.31 -22.98 -7.13
C PRO A 46 14.83 -22.97 -7.54
N LEU A 47 14.16 -24.12 -7.43
CA LEU A 47 12.76 -24.31 -7.81
C LEU A 47 11.88 -23.20 -7.21
N ALA A 48 11.25 -22.39 -8.07
CA ALA A 48 10.30 -21.38 -7.65
C ALA A 48 8.93 -22.04 -7.45
N TRP A 49 8.36 -21.84 -6.28
CA TRP A 49 7.08 -22.42 -5.90
C TRP A 49 5.95 -21.46 -6.30
N THR A 50 5.24 -21.78 -7.39
CA THR A 50 4.11 -20.99 -7.88
C THR A 50 2.78 -21.60 -7.41
N ASN A 51 1.79 -20.75 -7.15
CA ASN A 51 0.46 -21.24 -6.80
C ASN A 51 -0.13 -21.99 -8.00
N ALA A 52 -0.68 -23.17 -7.77
CA ALA A 52 -1.29 -24.04 -8.77
C ALA A 52 -2.73 -24.37 -8.37
N SER A 53 -3.57 -24.68 -9.35
CA SER A 53 -4.90 -25.23 -9.10
C SER A 53 -4.78 -26.69 -8.64
N SER A 54 -5.79 -27.21 -7.93
CA SER A 54 -5.79 -28.61 -7.45
C SER A 54 -5.82 -29.65 -8.57
N ASP A 55 -6.05 -29.21 -9.82
CA ASP A 55 -6.28 -30.04 -11.00
C ASP A 55 -5.04 -30.07 -11.94
N GLU A 56 -3.98 -29.33 -11.61
CA GLU A 56 -2.74 -29.32 -12.39
C GLU A 56 -1.76 -30.44 -12.00
N ASP A 57 -1.12 -31.02 -13.02
CA ASP A 57 -0.09 -32.06 -12.86
C ASP A 57 1.12 -31.54 -12.06
N ASN A 58 1.58 -32.34 -11.09
CA ASN A 58 2.58 -32.03 -10.04
C ASN A 58 2.18 -30.98 -8.98
N SER A 59 0.89 -30.80 -8.69
CA SER A 59 0.43 -29.97 -7.57
C SER A 59 0.67 -30.65 -6.21
N GLN A 60 1.32 -29.93 -5.27
CA GLN A 60 1.54 -30.39 -3.90
C GLN A 60 0.82 -29.47 -2.91
N PHE A 61 0.24 -30.06 -1.87
CA PHE A 61 -0.40 -29.32 -0.79
C PHE A 61 0.64 -28.59 0.08
N SER A 62 0.52 -27.27 0.21
CA SER A 62 1.42 -26.48 1.05
C SER A 62 0.75 -26.09 2.37
N VAL A 63 1.16 -26.75 3.45
CA VAL A 63 0.70 -26.44 4.82
C VAL A 63 1.07 -25.01 5.21
N ALA A 64 2.29 -24.56 4.88
CA ALA A 64 2.79 -23.24 5.25
C ALA A 64 2.01 -22.11 4.55
N ARG A 65 1.74 -22.24 3.24
CA ARG A 65 0.95 -21.22 2.50
C ARG A 65 -0.52 -21.24 2.88
N THR A 66 -1.06 -22.42 3.16
CA THR A 66 -2.41 -22.57 3.72
C THR A 66 -2.51 -21.85 5.06
N ALA A 67 -1.61 -22.12 6.01
CA ALA A 67 -1.58 -21.40 7.29
C ALA A 67 -1.41 -19.88 7.10
N GLY A 68 -0.57 -19.46 6.15
CA GLY A 68 -0.40 -18.05 5.78
C GLY A 68 -1.69 -17.40 5.27
N LEU A 69 -2.46 -18.09 4.43
CA LEU A 69 -3.76 -17.64 3.92
C LEU A 69 -4.78 -17.47 5.06
N TRP A 70 -4.83 -18.43 5.99
CA TRP A 70 -5.70 -18.36 7.17
C TRP A 70 -5.30 -17.22 8.12
N ILE A 71 -4.00 -17.00 8.35
CA ILE A 71 -3.50 -15.87 9.13
C ILE A 71 -3.85 -14.55 8.45
N ALA A 72 -3.75 -14.46 7.11
CA ALA A 72 -4.13 -13.27 6.35
C ALA A 72 -5.62 -12.98 6.45
N ALA A 73 -6.48 -14.00 6.34
CA ALA A 73 -7.92 -13.87 6.53
C ALA A 73 -8.28 -13.41 7.97
N LEU A 74 -7.64 -14.00 8.98
CA LEU A 74 -7.83 -13.59 10.38
C LEU A 74 -7.36 -12.16 10.64
N LYS A 75 -6.21 -11.75 10.07
CA LYS A 75 -5.75 -10.36 10.15
C LYS A 75 -6.73 -9.41 9.48
N GLY A 76 -7.21 -9.74 8.27
CA GLY A 76 -8.21 -8.94 7.57
C GLY A 76 -9.50 -8.78 8.38
N ALA A 77 -9.96 -9.86 9.02
CA ALA A 77 -11.12 -9.83 9.91
C ALA A 77 -10.86 -8.97 11.17
N ALA A 78 -9.69 -9.11 11.81
CA ALA A 78 -9.32 -8.33 12.99
C ALA A 78 -9.13 -6.84 12.67
N GLU A 79 -8.59 -6.50 11.50
CA GLU A 79 -8.48 -5.12 11.01
C GLU A 79 -9.86 -4.53 10.70
N TYR A 80 -10.75 -5.31 10.10
CA TYR A 80 -12.13 -4.89 9.85
C TYR A 80 -12.90 -4.68 11.16
N GLU A 81 -12.76 -5.59 12.13
CA GLU A 81 -13.33 -5.44 13.47
C GLU A 81 -12.75 -4.20 14.19
N ALA A 82 -11.44 -3.96 14.11
CA ALA A 82 -10.80 -2.80 14.71
C ALA A 82 -11.21 -1.48 14.02
N ALA A 83 -11.37 -1.49 12.69
CA ALA A 83 -11.82 -0.32 11.91
C ALA A 83 -13.29 0.00 12.18
N LEU A 84 -14.16 -1.01 12.25
CA LEU A 84 -15.53 -0.84 12.73
C LEU A 84 -15.52 -0.38 14.19
N GLY A 85 -14.61 -0.90 15.01
CA GLY A 85 -14.39 -0.52 16.40
C GLY A 85 -14.12 0.96 16.61
N GLN A 86 -13.54 1.69 15.65
CA GLN A 86 -13.41 3.17 15.75
C GLN A 86 -14.77 3.89 15.73
N LYS A 87 -15.78 3.33 15.04
CA LYS A 87 -17.15 3.87 15.04
C LYS A 87 -17.99 3.37 16.22
N TYR A 88 -17.67 2.18 16.75
CA TYR A 88 -18.44 1.51 17.81
C TYR A 88 -17.73 1.49 19.18
N GLU A 89 -16.65 2.26 19.35
CA GLU A 89 -15.79 2.31 20.56
C GLU A 89 -16.58 2.62 21.84
N GLN A 90 -17.78 3.17 21.69
CA GLN A 90 -18.70 3.47 22.77
C GLN A 90 -19.53 2.26 23.28
N TYR A 91 -19.57 1.11 22.59
CA TYR A 91 -20.58 0.07 22.86
C TYR A 91 -20.10 -1.35 23.19
N ARG A 92 -18.80 -1.70 23.14
CA ARG A 92 -18.36 -3.03 23.65
C ARG A 92 -16.88 -3.12 24.08
N ASP A 93 -16.67 -3.69 25.27
CA ASP A 93 -15.42 -4.12 25.93
C ASP A 93 -14.10 -3.46 25.48
N PRO A 94 -13.77 -2.27 26.01
CA PRO A 94 -12.58 -1.49 25.65
C PRO A 94 -11.25 -2.26 25.79
N GLN A 95 -11.14 -3.14 26.79
CA GLN A 95 -9.92 -3.89 27.07
C GLN A 95 -9.62 -4.95 26.00
N ARG A 96 -10.66 -5.63 25.48
CA ARG A 96 -10.52 -6.65 24.44
C ARG A 96 -10.03 -6.05 23.13
N ASN A 97 -10.67 -4.97 22.69
CA ASN A 97 -10.34 -4.31 21.43
C ASN A 97 -8.92 -3.69 21.48
N ALA A 98 -8.54 -3.12 22.62
CA ALA A 98 -7.18 -2.64 22.84
C ALA A 98 -6.13 -3.76 22.79
N ALA A 99 -6.42 -4.94 23.34
CA ALA A 99 -5.53 -6.10 23.29
C ALA A 99 -5.35 -6.61 21.85
N ILE A 100 -6.44 -6.79 21.11
CA ILE A 100 -6.42 -7.20 19.68
C ILE A 100 -5.58 -6.20 18.87
N ARG A 101 -5.82 -4.90 19.06
CA ARG A 101 -5.06 -3.85 18.36
C ARG A 101 -3.57 -3.91 18.67
N ARG A 102 -3.18 -4.03 19.94
CA ARG A 102 -1.77 -4.13 20.33
C ARG A 102 -1.11 -5.36 19.73
N MET A 103 -1.81 -6.50 19.69
CA MET A 103 -1.32 -7.72 19.07
C MET A 103 -1.13 -7.56 17.56
N VAL A 104 -2.14 -7.05 16.84
CA VAL A 104 -2.06 -6.85 15.38
C VAL A 104 -0.93 -5.88 15.01
N VAL A 105 -0.84 -4.74 15.71
CA VAL A 105 0.20 -3.73 15.48
C VAL A 105 1.59 -4.26 15.87
N GLY A 106 1.69 -5.03 16.96
CA GLY A 106 2.94 -5.63 17.38
C GLY A 106 3.46 -6.67 16.38
N VAL A 107 2.59 -7.56 15.91
CA VAL A 107 2.95 -8.60 14.93
C VAL A 107 3.30 -7.97 13.57
N SER A 108 2.58 -6.93 13.13
CA SER A 108 2.93 -6.24 11.88
C SER A 108 4.26 -5.50 11.98
N ALA A 109 4.49 -4.74 13.06
CA ALA A 109 5.77 -4.08 13.29
C ALA A 109 6.94 -5.06 13.40
N GLY A 110 6.73 -6.20 14.07
CA GLY A 110 7.72 -7.28 14.16
C GLY A 110 8.04 -7.89 12.79
N TYR A 111 7.03 -8.17 11.97
CA TYR A 111 7.24 -8.65 10.60
C TYR A 111 8.07 -7.66 9.77
N PHE A 112 7.73 -6.37 9.79
CA PHE A 112 8.49 -5.35 9.06
C PHE A 112 9.93 -5.22 9.54
N LEU A 113 10.19 -5.41 10.83
CA LEU A 113 11.56 -5.40 11.37
C LEU A 113 12.36 -6.59 10.84
N VAL A 114 11.80 -7.80 10.86
CA VAL A 114 12.48 -9.01 10.37
C VAL A 114 12.67 -8.96 8.86
N ALA A 115 11.64 -8.56 8.10
CA ALA A 115 11.73 -8.38 6.66
C ALA A 115 12.79 -7.33 6.30
N GLY A 116 12.75 -6.15 6.95
CA GLY A 116 13.76 -5.11 6.76
C GLY A 116 15.18 -5.55 7.09
N PHE A 117 15.36 -6.38 8.13
CA PHE A 117 16.66 -6.98 8.44
C PHE A 117 17.15 -7.88 7.29
N TRP A 118 16.31 -8.76 6.77
CA TRP A 118 16.71 -9.68 5.70
C TRP A 118 16.91 -8.98 4.36
N ASP A 119 15.99 -8.10 3.97
CA ASP A 119 16.03 -7.40 2.69
C ASP A 119 17.08 -6.29 2.67
N SER A 120 17.14 -5.44 3.70
CA SER A 120 18.01 -4.26 3.69
C SER A 120 19.40 -4.52 4.30
N ILE A 121 19.48 -5.27 5.40
CA ILE A 121 20.78 -5.51 6.06
C ILE A 121 21.48 -6.69 5.39
N VAL A 122 20.79 -7.80 5.12
CA VAL A 122 21.49 -8.97 4.57
C VAL A 122 21.58 -8.93 3.05
N ALA A 123 20.47 -8.80 2.34
CA ALA A 123 20.48 -8.84 0.89
C ALA A 123 21.13 -7.59 0.26
N GLN A 124 20.90 -6.38 0.78
CA GLN A 124 21.45 -5.16 0.19
C GLN A 124 22.82 -4.75 0.74
N LEU A 125 23.09 -4.98 2.03
CA LEU A 125 24.31 -4.51 2.69
C LEU A 125 25.36 -5.63 2.83
N MET A 126 25.02 -6.76 3.48
CA MET A 126 26.00 -7.83 3.74
C MET A 126 26.46 -8.55 2.46
N VAL A 127 25.59 -8.71 1.45
CA VAL A 127 25.98 -9.29 0.15
C VAL A 127 27.13 -8.51 -0.49
N LYS A 128 27.06 -7.16 -0.47
CA LYS A 128 28.07 -6.29 -1.08
C LYS A 128 29.35 -6.15 -0.24
N LEU A 129 29.25 -6.32 1.08
CA LEU A 129 30.39 -6.17 1.99
C LEU A 129 31.15 -7.48 2.22
N THR A 130 30.44 -8.62 2.31
CA THR A 130 31.01 -9.94 2.60
C THR A 130 30.30 -11.04 1.81
N PRO A 131 30.43 -11.08 0.47
CA PRO A 131 29.66 -11.98 -0.39
C PRO A 131 29.87 -13.47 -0.03
N LYS A 132 31.11 -13.85 0.31
CA LYS A 132 31.48 -15.23 0.69
C LYS A 132 30.82 -15.71 1.99
N LEU A 133 30.66 -14.82 2.99
CA LEU A 133 30.06 -15.18 4.27
C LEU A 133 28.54 -15.31 4.15
N VAL A 134 27.92 -14.43 3.36
CA VAL A 134 26.48 -14.46 3.11
C VAL A 134 26.10 -15.68 2.27
N GLN A 135 26.94 -16.08 1.30
CA GLN A 135 26.72 -17.30 0.53
C GLN A 135 26.70 -18.55 1.40
N ALA A 136 27.61 -18.62 2.37
CA ALA A 136 27.78 -19.80 3.22
C ALA A 136 26.61 -20.04 4.19
N TRP A 137 25.90 -18.98 4.60
CA TRP A 137 24.91 -19.09 5.67
C TRP A 137 23.50 -18.56 5.34
N ALA A 138 23.36 -17.60 4.43
CA ALA A 138 22.09 -16.89 4.22
C ALA A 138 21.51 -17.01 2.81
N LEU A 139 22.32 -16.76 1.76
CA LEU A 139 21.86 -16.69 0.37
C LEU A 139 22.81 -17.45 -0.55
N PRO A 140 22.65 -18.77 -0.74
CA PRO A 140 23.61 -19.61 -1.48
C PRO A 140 23.71 -19.30 -2.98
N GLY A 141 22.79 -18.51 -3.55
CA GLY A 141 22.73 -18.15 -4.96
C GLY A 141 23.33 -16.79 -5.35
N ASN A 142 24.10 -16.14 -4.47
CA ASN A 142 24.77 -14.89 -4.79
C ASN A 142 26.13 -15.14 -5.48
N ASP A 143 26.54 -14.23 -6.37
CA ASP A 143 27.84 -14.32 -7.05
C ASP A 143 28.99 -13.94 -6.09
N PRO A 144 29.91 -14.88 -5.76
CA PRO A 144 30.95 -14.65 -4.76
C PRO A 144 32.15 -13.85 -5.26
N THR A 145 32.18 -13.50 -6.55
CA THR A 145 33.27 -12.82 -7.25
C THR A 145 33.08 -11.31 -7.36
N GLU A 146 31.93 -10.77 -6.92
CA GLU A 146 31.76 -9.32 -6.87
C GLU A 146 32.79 -8.68 -5.93
N ALA A 147 33.36 -7.55 -6.37
CA ALA A 147 34.35 -6.82 -5.61
C ALA A 147 33.71 -6.27 -4.32
N VAL A 148 34.39 -6.49 -3.19
CA VAL A 148 33.98 -5.94 -1.89
C VAL A 148 33.98 -4.42 -1.96
N ASP A 149 32.80 -3.81 -1.93
CA ASP A 149 32.67 -2.36 -1.94
C ASP A 149 32.71 -1.84 -0.49
N ARG A 150 33.83 -1.20 -0.15
CA ARG A 150 34.09 -0.65 1.19
C ARG A 150 33.19 0.54 1.53
N THR A 151 32.53 1.15 0.54
CA THR A 151 31.57 2.25 0.75
C THR A 151 30.40 1.83 1.64
N PHE A 152 30.06 0.54 1.62
CA PHE A 152 29.01 -0.07 2.44
C PHE A 152 29.38 -0.22 3.94
N LEU A 153 30.58 0.20 4.35
CA LEU A 153 30.91 0.35 5.78
C LEU A 153 30.10 1.45 6.46
N VAL A 154 29.79 2.55 5.76
CA VAL A 154 29.02 3.66 6.34
C VAL A 154 27.59 3.24 6.70
N PRO A 155 26.82 2.61 5.79
CA PRO A 155 25.50 2.09 6.14
C PRO A 155 25.55 0.94 7.16
N LEU A 156 26.65 0.18 7.25
CA LEU A 156 26.83 -0.83 8.30
C LEU A 156 26.91 -0.19 9.68
N ILE A 157 27.73 0.85 9.83
CA ILE A 157 27.85 1.59 11.10
C ILE A 157 26.49 2.20 11.49
N LEU A 158 25.78 2.80 10.52
CA LEU A 158 24.44 3.35 10.76
C LEU A 158 23.42 2.26 11.13
N SER A 159 23.52 1.07 10.53
CA SER A 159 22.66 -0.06 10.86
C SER A 159 22.89 -0.54 12.30
N VAL A 160 24.14 -0.65 12.73
CA VAL A 160 24.49 -0.99 14.13
C VAL A 160 23.96 0.08 15.10
N PHE A 161 24.09 1.36 14.76
CA PHE A 161 23.57 2.46 15.59
C PHE A 161 22.04 2.40 15.74
N LEU A 162 21.32 1.87 14.75
CA LEU A 162 19.88 1.68 14.84
C LEU A 162 19.50 0.63 15.90
N PHE A 163 20.29 -0.45 16.05
CA PHE A 163 20.09 -1.45 17.10
C PHE A 163 20.40 -0.94 18.51
N CYS A 164 21.28 0.06 18.65
CA CYS A 164 21.52 0.73 19.93
C CYS A 164 20.25 1.36 20.53
N ARG A 165 19.16 1.50 19.75
CA ARG A 165 17.84 1.95 20.24
C ARG A 165 17.29 1.06 21.36
N PHE A 166 17.57 -0.24 21.35
CA PHE A 166 17.09 -1.20 22.34
C PHE A 166 17.81 -1.08 23.69
N VAL A 167 19.04 -0.56 23.70
CA VAL A 167 19.85 -0.39 24.93
C VAL A 167 19.63 1.01 25.51
N PRO A 168 19.10 1.16 26.74
CA PRO A 168 18.73 2.46 27.30
C PRO A 168 19.92 3.43 27.45
N GLY A 169 21.14 2.95 27.68
CA GLY A 169 22.33 3.79 27.86
C GLY A 169 22.93 4.38 26.57
N ILE A 170 22.76 3.72 25.42
CA ILE A 170 23.41 4.08 24.14
C ILE A 170 22.37 4.57 23.11
N ARG A 171 21.12 4.78 23.54
CA ARG A 171 19.98 5.14 22.68
C ARG A 171 20.18 6.42 21.86
N TRP A 172 21.09 7.31 22.27
CA TRP A 172 21.38 8.55 21.54
C TRP A 172 22.05 8.30 20.18
N LEU A 173 22.81 7.21 20.00
CA LEU A 173 23.44 6.87 18.71
C LEU A 173 22.38 6.60 17.62
N ALA A 174 21.23 6.05 18.00
CA ALA A 174 20.14 5.77 17.07
C ALA A 174 19.53 7.06 16.46
N ARG A 175 19.83 8.25 17.00
CA ARG A 175 19.37 9.52 16.42
C ARG A 175 20.04 9.83 15.08
N TRP A 176 21.29 9.40 14.88
CA TRP A 176 22.01 9.65 13.63
C TRP A 176 21.41 8.93 12.42
N PRO A 177 21.13 7.61 12.47
CA PRO A 177 20.40 6.93 11.41
C PRO A 177 19.02 7.53 11.18
N LEU A 178 18.27 7.88 12.24
CA LEU A 178 16.96 8.52 12.09
C LEU A 178 17.05 9.89 11.39
N ALA A 179 18.02 10.72 11.74
CA ALA A 179 18.24 12.02 11.09
C ALA A 179 18.61 11.83 9.62
N PHE A 180 19.45 10.85 9.30
CA PHE A 180 19.81 10.51 7.92
C PHE A 180 18.59 10.06 7.11
N VAL A 181 17.78 9.15 7.66
CA VAL A 181 16.54 8.67 7.03
C VAL A 181 15.57 9.83 6.79
N VAL A 182 15.24 10.61 7.83
CA VAL A 182 14.31 11.74 7.70
C VAL A 182 14.82 12.79 6.72
N GLY A 183 16.10 13.14 6.78
CA GLY A 183 16.72 14.10 5.86
C GLY A 183 16.67 13.63 4.40
N THR A 184 16.98 12.35 4.17
CA THR A 184 16.95 11.75 2.83
C THR A 184 15.52 11.71 2.26
N PHE A 185 14.56 11.23 3.05
CA PHE A 185 13.15 11.19 2.62
C PHE A 185 12.57 12.59 2.40
N ALA A 186 12.89 13.56 3.26
CA ALA A 186 12.44 14.94 3.10
C ALA A 186 13.05 15.58 1.83
N GLY A 187 14.35 15.39 1.60
CA GLY A 187 15.04 15.89 0.41
C GLY A 187 14.49 15.28 -0.88
N LEU A 188 14.38 13.94 -0.93
CA LEU A 188 13.79 13.24 -2.06
C LEU A 188 12.36 13.67 -2.31
N ARG A 189 11.53 13.75 -1.27
CA ARG A 189 10.12 14.16 -1.42
C ARG A 189 9.99 15.60 -1.91
N LEU A 190 10.88 16.49 -1.48
CA LEU A 190 10.92 17.87 -1.99
C LEU A 190 11.27 17.90 -3.48
N VAL A 191 12.30 17.18 -3.90
CA VAL A 191 12.71 17.13 -5.32
C VAL A 191 11.61 16.48 -6.17
N LEU A 192 11.06 15.35 -5.72
CA LEU A 192 9.98 14.66 -6.41
C LEU A 192 8.73 15.53 -6.51
N PHE A 193 8.36 16.25 -5.45
CA PHE A 193 7.23 17.19 -5.49
C PHE A 193 7.49 18.33 -6.48
N LEU A 194 8.70 18.89 -6.50
CA LEU A 194 9.05 19.96 -7.44
C LEU A 194 8.97 19.46 -8.89
N ASP A 195 9.56 18.31 -9.20
CA ASP A 195 9.63 17.78 -10.56
C ASP A 195 8.27 17.22 -11.02
N ALA A 196 7.71 16.30 -10.24
CA ALA A 196 6.54 15.53 -10.64
C ALA A 196 5.22 16.28 -10.48
N ASP A 197 5.09 17.14 -9.46
CA ASP A 197 3.83 17.84 -9.20
C ASP A 197 3.92 19.29 -9.68
N PHE A 198 4.88 20.06 -9.18
CA PHE A 198 4.91 21.51 -9.41
C PHE A 198 5.27 21.88 -10.86
N ILE A 199 6.37 21.35 -11.40
CA ILE A 199 6.79 21.64 -12.78
C ILE A 199 5.79 21.05 -13.78
N ASN A 200 5.26 19.85 -13.54
CA ASN A 200 4.23 19.27 -14.40
C ASN A 200 2.92 20.07 -14.35
N GLN A 201 2.50 20.60 -13.20
CA GLN A 201 1.34 21.49 -13.13
C GLN A 201 1.55 22.74 -13.98
N ILE A 202 2.73 23.38 -13.91
CA ILE A 202 3.06 24.53 -14.76
C ILE A 202 3.03 24.13 -16.23
N ARG A 203 3.74 23.06 -16.60
CA ARG A 203 3.79 22.54 -17.99
C ARG A 203 2.39 22.26 -18.55
N ASN A 204 1.52 21.64 -17.75
CA ASN A 204 0.15 21.30 -18.14
C ASN A 204 -0.76 22.52 -18.29
N THR A 205 -0.35 23.69 -17.81
CA THR A 205 -1.08 24.96 -18.00
C THR A 205 -0.56 25.79 -19.19
N ILE A 206 0.64 25.47 -19.71
CA ILE A 206 1.20 26.10 -20.92
C ILE A 206 0.62 25.37 -22.14
N VAL A 207 -0.62 25.70 -22.49
CA VAL A 207 -1.35 25.10 -23.61
C VAL A 207 -1.73 26.15 -24.66
N PRO A 208 -1.72 25.81 -25.96
CA PRO A 208 -2.18 26.73 -27.01
C PRO A 208 -3.68 27.04 -26.85
N LEU A 209 -4.05 28.33 -26.88
CA LEU A 209 -5.44 28.77 -26.74
C LEU A 209 -6.29 28.37 -27.96
N ILE A 210 -5.70 28.43 -29.15
CA ILE A 210 -6.32 28.06 -30.41
C ILE A 210 -5.55 26.87 -30.95
N VAL A 211 -6.22 25.73 -31.11
CA VAL A 211 -5.58 24.49 -31.56
C VAL A 211 -6.05 24.12 -32.94
N PHE A 212 -5.05 23.94 -33.82
CA PHE A 212 -5.22 23.39 -35.15
C PHE A 212 -4.74 21.94 -35.12
N VAL A 213 -5.59 21.02 -35.54
CA VAL A 213 -5.26 19.59 -35.69
C VAL A 213 -5.46 19.26 -37.15
N ASP A 214 -4.40 18.76 -37.81
CA ASP A 214 -4.39 18.38 -39.22
C ASP A 214 -4.91 19.48 -40.17
N GLY A 215 -4.53 20.73 -39.91
CA GLY A 215 -4.95 21.90 -40.70
C GLY A 215 -6.40 22.34 -40.49
N SER A 216 -7.16 21.67 -39.62
CA SER A 216 -8.53 22.01 -39.25
C SER A 216 -8.60 22.63 -37.85
N PHE A 217 -9.47 23.64 -37.68
CA PHE A 217 -9.71 24.26 -36.38
C PHE A 217 -10.49 23.32 -35.46
N SER A 218 -9.88 22.92 -34.35
CA SER A 218 -10.53 22.07 -33.35
C SER A 218 -11.20 22.93 -32.27
N PHE A 219 -12.51 23.19 -32.44
CA PHE A 219 -13.30 24.00 -31.51
C PHE A 219 -13.29 23.44 -30.08
N TRP A 220 -13.57 22.14 -29.91
CA TRP A 220 -13.68 21.52 -28.58
C TRP A 220 -12.37 21.56 -27.78
N LEU A 221 -11.24 21.33 -28.45
CA LEU A 221 -9.94 21.35 -27.79
C LEU A 221 -9.53 22.78 -27.41
N SER A 222 -9.80 23.75 -28.28
CA SER A 222 -9.56 25.17 -28.02
C SER A 222 -10.42 25.69 -26.86
N LEU A 223 -11.70 25.30 -26.82
CA LEU A 223 -12.62 25.67 -25.74
C LEU A 223 -12.17 25.10 -24.39
N ARG A 224 -11.69 23.85 -24.36
CA ARG A 224 -11.14 23.22 -23.15
C ARG A 224 -9.91 23.98 -22.64
N ASN A 225 -8.97 24.30 -23.52
CA ASN A 225 -7.74 25.00 -23.16
C ASN A 225 -8.03 26.42 -22.66
N LEU A 226 -8.96 27.14 -23.31
CA LEU A 226 -9.46 28.43 -22.84
C LEU A 226 -10.11 28.33 -21.45
N GLY A 227 -10.99 27.34 -21.26
CA GLY A 227 -11.65 27.09 -19.98
C GLY A 227 -10.65 26.81 -18.86
N LEU A 228 -9.60 26.04 -19.14
CA LEU A 228 -8.51 25.76 -18.18
C LEU A 228 -7.80 27.05 -17.77
N ILE A 229 -7.37 27.87 -18.72
CA ILE A 229 -6.66 29.13 -18.43
C ILE A 229 -7.56 30.11 -17.68
N LEU A 230 -8.81 30.28 -18.11
CA LEU A 230 -9.78 31.16 -17.44
C LEU A 230 -10.03 30.71 -15.99
N SER A 231 -10.18 29.40 -15.77
CA SER A 231 -10.37 28.82 -14.45
C SER A 231 -9.14 29.01 -13.56
N LEU A 232 -7.93 28.84 -14.12
CA LEU A 232 -6.66 29.08 -13.43
C LEU A 232 -6.52 30.54 -13.02
N LEU A 233 -6.70 31.48 -13.95
CA LEU A 233 -6.62 32.92 -13.68
C LEU A 233 -7.67 33.36 -12.65
N SER A 234 -8.87 32.82 -12.74
CA SER A 234 -9.97 33.07 -11.80
C SER A 234 -9.67 32.54 -10.39
N CYS A 235 -9.01 31.38 -10.29
CA CYS A 235 -8.53 30.82 -9.02
C CYS A 235 -7.38 31.64 -8.42
N LEU A 236 -6.41 32.06 -9.24
CA LEU A 236 -5.33 32.96 -8.80
C LEU A 236 -5.90 34.30 -8.32
N ALA A 237 -6.88 34.86 -9.03
CA ALA A 237 -7.57 36.08 -8.65
C ALA A 237 -8.25 35.96 -7.27
N TYR A 238 -8.79 34.79 -6.92
CA TYR A 238 -9.38 34.53 -5.61
C TYR A 238 -8.33 34.43 -4.48
N PHE A 239 -7.19 33.78 -4.72
CA PHE A 239 -6.12 33.65 -3.72
C PHE A 239 -5.21 34.88 -3.64
N TYR A 240 -5.36 35.85 -4.53
CA TYR A 240 -4.57 37.06 -4.54
C TYR A 240 -5.06 38.02 -3.44
N PHE A 241 -4.53 37.82 -2.22
CA PHE A 241 -4.90 38.59 -1.03
C PHE A 241 -4.53 40.08 -1.08
N SER A 242 -3.66 40.49 -2.02
CA SER A 242 -3.08 41.83 -2.08
C SER A 242 -3.98 42.90 -2.71
N VAL A 243 -5.17 42.55 -3.24
CA VAL A 243 -6.11 43.52 -3.83
C VAL A 243 -7.49 43.42 -3.17
N PRO A 244 -8.11 44.56 -2.78
CA PRO A 244 -9.47 44.56 -2.26
C PRO A 244 -10.44 44.05 -3.33
N HIS A 245 -11.23 43.04 -2.98
CA HIS A 245 -12.13 42.32 -3.89
C HIS A 245 -13.42 43.11 -4.23
N GLN A 246 -13.28 44.32 -4.77
CA GLN A 246 -14.41 45.18 -5.18
C GLN A 246 -14.56 45.24 -6.71
N GLY A 247 -15.79 45.33 -7.21
CA GLY A 247 -16.07 45.50 -8.66
C GLY A 247 -15.92 44.24 -9.53
N LEU A 248 -15.35 44.39 -10.74
CA LEU A 248 -15.18 43.28 -11.71
C LEU A 248 -14.29 42.15 -11.16
N MET A 249 -13.24 42.49 -10.40
CA MET A 249 -12.32 41.52 -9.82
C MET A 249 -13.01 40.56 -8.83
N GLY A 250 -14.01 41.07 -8.09
CA GLY A 250 -14.82 40.24 -7.18
C GLY A 250 -15.74 39.26 -7.91
N ARG A 251 -16.21 39.60 -9.13
CA ARG A 251 -17.01 38.69 -9.96
C ARG A 251 -16.16 37.57 -10.55
N THR A 252 -14.96 37.90 -11.04
CA THR A 252 -14.00 36.90 -11.54
C THR A 252 -13.51 35.99 -10.42
N ALA A 253 -13.29 36.49 -9.20
CA ALA A 253 -12.91 35.66 -8.06
C ALA A 253 -14.04 34.68 -7.64
N ARG A 254 -15.31 35.09 -7.79
CA ARG A 254 -16.46 34.23 -7.49
C ARG A 254 -16.49 32.98 -8.36
N VAL A 255 -16.18 33.09 -9.65
CA VAL A 255 -16.06 31.93 -10.56
C VAL A 255 -14.96 30.99 -10.07
N GLY A 256 -13.86 31.52 -9.54
CA GLY A 256 -12.74 30.76 -9.00
C GLY A 256 -13.13 29.95 -7.78
N ILE A 257 -14.00 30.50 -6.92
CA ILE A 257 -14.58 29.77 -5.78
C ILE A 257 -15.38 28.57 -6.26
N TRP A 258 -16.22 28.72 -7.29
CA TRP A 258 -16.98 27.59 -7.84
C TRP A 258 -16.06 26.50 -8.39
N VAL A 259 -15.03 26.88 -9.14
CA VAL A 259 -14.01 25.95 -9.65
C VAL A 259 -13.30 25.23 -8.49
N LEU A 260 -12.92 25.96 -7.44
CA LEU A 260 -12.29 25.39 -6.25
C LEU A 260 -13.19 24.38 -5.53
N MET A 261 -14.48 24.71 -5.35
CA MET A 261 -15.43 23.79 -4.71
C MET A 261 -15.59 22.49 -5.52
N ILE A 262 -15.65 22.57 -6.85
CA ILE A 262 -15.75 21.40 -7.72
C ILE A 262 -14.47 20.55 -7.63
N THR A 263 -13.29 21.16 -7.72
CA THR A 263 -12.01 20.45 -7.66
C THR A 263 -11.74 19.81 -6.29
N PHE A 264 -12.06 20.49 -5.18
CA PHE A 264 -12.00 19.91 -3.85
C PHE A 264 -13.01 18.78 -3.66
N GLY A 265 -14.23 18.91 -4.21
CA GLY A 265 -15.22 17.84 -4.23
C GLY A 265 -14.73 16.59 -4.95
N ALA A 266 -14.09 16.76 -6.11
CA ALA A 266 -13.48 15.66 -6.87
C ALA A 266 -12.32 15.00 -6.11
N SER A 267 -11.46 15.79 -5.46
CA SER A 267 -10.35 15.28 -4.64
C SER A 267 -10.86 14.45 -3.45
N PHE A 268 -11.92 14.94 -2.76
CA PHE A 268 -12.57 14.18 -1.70
C PHE A 268 -13.15 12.86 -2.22
N ALA A 269 -13.87 12.88 -3.34
CA ALA A 269 -14.43 11.67 -3.97
C ALA A 269 -13.34 10.63 -4.33
N PHE A 270 -12.17 11.08 -4.80
CA PHE A 270 -11.04 10.19 -5.09
C PHE A 270 -10.55 9.45 -3.83
N THR A 271 -10.49 10.12 -2.68
CA THR A 271 -10.11 9.47 -1.41
C THR A 271 -11.16 8.47 -0.92
N VAL A 272 -12.45 8.79 -1.10
CA VAL A 272 -13.55 7.88 -0.77
C VAL A 272 -13.49 6.65 -1.68
N MET A 273 -13.24 6.84 -2.98
CA MET A 273 -13.04 5.75 -3.93
C MET A 273 -11.89 4.84 -3.50
N GLY A 274 -10.73 5.41 -3.09
CA GLY A 274 -9.61 4.62 -2.60
C GLY A 274 -9.98 3.70 -1.41
N ARG A 275 -10.80 4.20 -0.48
CA ARG A 275 -11.30 3.39 0.65
C ARG A 275 -12.27 2.30 0.21
N ILE A 276 -13.18 2.61 -0.73
CA ILE A 276 -14.10 1.64 -1.31
C ILE A 276 -13.32 0.57 -2.08
N THR A 277 -12.32 0.95 -2.88
CA THR A 277 -11.47 0.00 -3.61
C THR A 277 -10.70 -0.92 -2.66
N LEU A 278 -10.17 -0.41 -1.54
CA LEU A 278 -9.54 -1.27 -0.54
C LEU A 278 -10.54 -2.27 0.06
N LEU A 279 -11.77 -1.84 0.34
CA LEU A 279 -12.84 -2.73 0.83
C LEU A 279 -13.19 -3.79 -0.22
N THR A 280 -13.37 -3.40 -1.48
CA THR A 280 -13.60 -4.32 -2.59
C THR A 280 -12.47 -5.33 -2.73
N LYS A 281 -11.21 -4.89 -2.66
CA LYS A 281 -10.04 -5.78 -2.68
C LYS A 281 -10.01 -6.76 -1.51
N ARG A 282 -10.50 -6.36 -0.33
CA ARG A 282 -10.66 -7.27 0.80
C ARG A 282 -11.81 -8.27 0.59
N PHE A 283 -12.92 -7.87 -0.02
CA PHE A 283 -13.97 -8.81 -0.40
C PHE A 283 -13.52 -9.78 -1.50
N GLU A 284 -12.75 -9.31 -2.48
CA GLU A 284 -12.12 -10.14 -3.52
C GLU A 284 -11.22 -11.19 -2.89
N PHE A 285 -10.30 -10.80 -2.00
CA PHE A 285 -9.48 -11.74 -1.23
C PHE A 285 -10.34 -12.76 -0.46
N LEU A 286 -11.37 -12.30 0.25
CA LEU A 286 -12.21 -13.18 1.07
C LEU A 286 -13.03 -14.16 0.24
N PHE A 287 -13.66 -13.70 -0.84
CA PHE A 287 -14.58 -14.51 -1.63
C PHE A 287 -13.90 -15.33 -2.72
N VAL A 288 -12.83 -14.82 -3.34
CA VAL A 288 -12.12 -15.48 -4.45
C VAL A 288 -10.96 -16.30 -3.89
N GLU A 289 -10.02 -15.69 -3.17
CA GLU A 289 -8.79 -16.37 -2.76
C GLU A 289 -9.00 -17.31 -1.56
N TRP A 290 -9.69 -16.84 -0.52
CA TRP A 290 -9.91 -17.62 0.70
C TRP A 290 -11.08 -18.59 0.57
N LEU A 291 -12.26 -18.07 0.22
CA LEU A 291 -13.48 -18.87 0.20
C LEU A 291 -13.78 -19.53 -1.15
N ARG A 292 -13.11 -19.11 -2.23
CA ARG A 292 -13.27 -19.66 -3.59
C ARG A 292 -14.74 -19.82 -4.00
N LEU A 293 -15.59 -18.84 -3.70
CA LEU A 293 -17.00 -18.80 -4.11
C LEU A 293 -17.16 -18.46 -5.59
N ILE A 294 -16.17 -17.79 -6.14
CA ILE A 294 -16.14 -17.32 -7.52
C ILE A 294 -14.77 -17.78 -8.05
N ASP A 295 -14.77 -18.47 -9.19
CA ASP A 295 -13.53 -18.81 -9.89
C ASP A 295 -12.91 -17.50 -10.44
N PRO A 296 -11.58 -17.32 -10.34
CA PRO A 296 -10.89 -16.12 -10.80
C PRO A 296 -11.00 -15.89 -12.32
#